data_AF-A0A7W5KTR3-F1
#
_entry.id   AF-A0A7W5KTR3-F1
#
_cell.length_a   1.000
_cell.length_b   1.000
_cell.length_c   1.000
_cell.angle_alpha   90.00
_cell.angle_beta   90.00
_cell.angle_gamma   90.00
#
_symmetry.space_group_name_H-M   'P 1'
#
loop_
_entity.id
_entity.type
_entity.pdbx_description
1 polymer ?
#
loop_
_entity_poly.entity_id
_entity_poly.type
_entity_poly.pdbx_seq_one_letter_code
_entity_poly.pdbx_strand_id
1 'polypeptide(L)' 'MTVLLWRSEPDERRLSPEDTGPRGRGEGHERRFVNDALIFLQARQLGASVLTGNVRDFDFLSQIVPSARVILYRVPL' A
#
# COMPACT_ATOMS: atom_id res chain seq x y z
N MET A 1 -0.68 -16.04 15.57
CA MET A 1 -0.34 -14.74 14.92
C MET A 1 -0.97 -14.75 13.54
N THR A 2 -1.95 -13.88 13.28
CA THR A 2 -2.66 -13.81 11.99
C THR A 2 -1.95 -12.84 11.04
N VAL A 3 -1.78 -13.22 9.78
CA VAL A 3 -1.13 -12.41 8.74
C VAL A 3 -2.12 -12.16 7.61
N LEU A 4 -2.26 -10.90 7.20
CA LEU A 4 -3.00 -10.51 6.00
C LEU A 4 -1.99 -10.26 4.89
N LEU A 5 -1.96 -11.16 3.91
CA LEU A 5 -1.18 -10.96 2.69
C LEU A 5 -1.90 -9.94 1.82
N TRP A 6 -1.31 -8.76 1.67
CA TRP A 6 -1.83 -7.71 0.81
C TRP A 6 -0.83 -7.38 -0.29
N ARG A 7 -1.30 -7.33 -1.53
CA ARG A 7 -0.54 -6.84 -2.67
C ARG A 7 -1.23 -5.57 -3.14
N SER A 8 -0.58 -4.41 -2.94
CA SER A 8 -1.08 -3.13 -3.43
C SER A 8 -1.34 -3.20 -4.94
N GLU A 9 -2.47 -2.67 -5.39
CA GLU A 9 -2.92 -2.73 -6.78
C GLU A 9 -1.84 -2.20 -7.74
N PRO A 10 -1.62 -2.81 -8.93
CA PRO A 10 -0.70 -2.26 -9.91
C PRO A 10 -1.19 -0.90 -10.40
N ASP A 11 -0.26 0.01 -10.72
CA ASP A 11 -0.60 1.31 -11.31
C ASP A 11 -1.28 1.09 -12.68
N GLU A 12 -2.59 1.34 -12.76
CA GLU A 12 -3.39 1.18 -13.97
C GLU A 12 -2.85 2.03 -15.14
N ARG A 13 -2.12 3.12 -14.85
CA ARG A 13 -1.48 3.98 -15.86
C ARG A 13 -0.32 3.30 -16.60
N ARG A 14 0.20 2.18 -16.09
CA ARG A 14 1.25 1.40 -16.77
C ARG A 14 0.68 0.47 -17.85
N LEU A 15 -0.64 0.29 -17.89
CA LEU A 15 -1.33 -0.69 -18.74
C LEU A 15 -2.19 -0.05 -19.84
N SER A 16 -2.41 1.27 -19.83
CA SER A 16 -3.21 1.97 -20.84
C SER A 16 -2.34 2.81 -21.78
N PRO A 17 -2.25 2.47 -23.08
CA PRO A 17 -1.49 3.25 -24.07
C PRO A 17 -2.17 4.57 -24.50
N GLU A 18 -3.38 4.88 -24.02
CA GLU A 18 -4.26 5.93 -24.56
C GLU A 18 -4.31 7.24 -23.73
N ASP A 19 -3.56 7.35 -22.64
CA ASP A 19 -3.72 8.44 -21.64
C ASP A 19 -3.00 9.75 -22.08
N THR A 20 -3.58 10.45 -23.06
CA THR A 20 -3.01 11.72 -23.62
C THR A 20 -3.73 12.99 -23.12
N GLY A 21 -4.63 12.89 -22.13
CA GLY A 21 -5.38 14.02 -21.57
C GLY A 21 -4.73 14.62 -20.31
N PRO A 22 -4.95 15.93 -20.00
CA PRO A 22 -4.41 16.54 -18.79
C PRO A 22 -5.27 16.11 -17.59
N ARG A 23 -5.01 14.92 -17.05
CA ARG A 23 -5.54 14.49 -15.75
C ARG A 23 -4.43 14.45 -14.72
N GLY A 24 -4.72 14.97 -13.53
CA GLY A 24 -3.74 15.26 -12.49
C GLY A 24 -2.86 14.05 -12.19
N ARG A 25 -1.54 14.24 -12.26
CA ARG A 25 -0.51 13.22 -12.01
C ARG A 25 -0.65 12.51 -10.65
N GLY A 26 -1.47 13.02 -9.70
CA GLY A 26 -1.68 12.46 -8.35
C GLY A 26 -2.89 11.53 -8.13
N GLU A 27 -3.95 11.58 -8.96
CA GLU A 27 -5.26 10.99 -8.60
C GLU A 27 -5.24 9.46 -8.34
N GLY A 28 -4.41 8.71 -9.06
CA GLY A 28 -4.29 7.25 -8.88
C GLY A 28 -3.44 6.86 -7.65
N HIS A 29 -2.44 7.68 -7.33
CA HIS A 29 -1.52 7.41 -6.21
C HIS A 29 -2.20 7.68 -4.86
N GLU A 30 -2.98 8.75 -4.78
CA GLU A 30 -3.73 9.13 -3.58
C GLU A 30 -4.77 8.07 -3.20
N ARG A 31 -5.53 7.55 -4.18
CA ARG A 31 -6.52 6.50 -3.96
C ARG A 31 -5.89 5.21 -3.44
N ARG A 32 -4.76 4.81 -4.04
CA ARG A 32 -4.00 3.62 -3.61
C ARG A 32 -3.44 3.77 -2.21
N PHE A 33 -2.91 4.96 -1.89
CA PHE A 33 -2.38 5.26 -0.57
C PHE A 33 -3.47 5.21 0.52
N VAL A 34 -4.66 5.75 0.23
CA VAL A 34 -5.81 5.66 1.15
C VAL A 34 -6.22 4.21 1.38
N ASN A 35 -6.26 3.39 0.32
CA ASN A 35 -6.56 1.96 0.44
C ASN A 35 -5.54 1.23 1.32
N ASP A 36 -4.24 1.43 1.06
CA ASP A 36 -3.15 0.84 1.84
C ASP A 36 -3.22 1.26 3.33
N ALA A 37 -3.57 2.53 3.60
CA ALA A 37 -3.77 3.04 4.96
C ALA A 37 -4.97 2.39 5.68
N LEU A 38 -6.09 2.19 4.98
CA LEU A 38 -7.27 1.52 5.55
C LEU A 38 -6.97 0.06 5.91
N ILE A 39 -6.28 -0.66 5.04
CA ILE A 39 -5.88 -2.06 5.29
C ILE A 39 -4.92 -2.14 6.47
N PHE A 40 -3.97 -1.21 6.56
CA PHE A 40 -3.04 -1.12 7.68
C PHE A 40 -3.75 -0.89 9.02
N LEU A 41 -4.72 0.03 9.07
CA LEU A 41 -5.52 0.30 10.27
C LEU A 41 -6.44 -0.88 10.62
N GLN A 42 -7.04 -1.54 9.63
CA GLN A 42 -7.88 -2.72 9.85
C GLN A 42 -7.06 -3.89 10.42
N ALA A 43 -5.88 -4.15 9.89
CA ALA A 43 -4.98 -5.17 10.39
C ALA A 43 -4.61 -4.91 11.86
N ARG A 44 -4.35 -3.64 12.22
CA ARG A 44 -4.12 -3.25 13.62
C ARG A 44 -5.31 -3.56 14.51
N GLN A 45 -6.53 -3.20 14.11
CA GLN A 45 -7.75 -3.48 14.89
C GLN A 45 -7.96 -4.98 15.11
N LEU A 46 -7.63 -5.80 14.12
CA LEU A 46 -7.74 -7.26 14.20
C LEU A 46 -6.58 -7.94 14.92
N GLY A 47 -5.56 -7.20 15.36
CA GLY A 47 -4.33 -7.80 15.88
C GLY A 47 -3.62 -8.68 14.85
N ALA A 48 -3.72 -8.33 13.56
CA ALA A 48 -3.02 -8.97 12.47
C ALA A 48 -1.75 -8.20 12.10
N SER A 49 -0.86 -8.85 11.34
CA SER A 49 0.29 -8.20 10.69
C SER A 49 0.03 -8.10 9.19
N VAL A 50 0.37 -6.96 8.58
CA VAL A 50 0.31 -6.80 7.11
C VAL A 50 1.61 -7.32 6.50
N LEU A 51 1.53 -8.19 5.50
CA LEU A 51 2.68 -8.62 4.71
C LEU A 51 2.62 -7.96 3.33
N THR A 52 3.62 -7.13 3.01
CA THR A 52 3.62 -6.33 1.77
C THR A 52 5.02 -6.10 1.19
N GLY A 53 5.07 -5.99 -0.14
CA GLY A 53 6.25 -5.54 -0.87
C GLY A 53 6.30 -4.02 -1.10
N ASN A 54 5.23 -3.29 -0.73
CA ASN A 54 5.17 -1.84 -0.82
C ASN A 54 5.91 -1.19 0.37
N VAL A 55 7.24 -1.28 0.35
CA VAL A 55 8.11 -0.81 1.44
C VAL A 55 7.90 0.68 1.74
N ARG A 56 7.78 1.52 0.70
CA ARG A 56 7.76 2.97 0.86
C ARG A 56 6.56 3.44 1.67
N ASP A 57 5.36 3.09 1.25
CA ASP A 57 4.14 3.63 1.86
C ASP A 57 3.93 3.05 3.26
N PHE A 58 4.23 1.76 3.44
CA PHE A 58 4.09 1.12 4.75
C PHE A 58 5.17 1.49 5.75
N ASP A 59 6.38 1.85 5.31
CA ASP A 59 7.38 2.45 6.19
C ASP A 59 6.87 3.79 6.74
N PHE A 60 6.32 4.67 5.89
CA PHE A 60 5.68 5.91 6.32
C PHE A 60 4.51 5.67 7.28
N LEU A 61 3.59 4.75 6.96
CA LEU A 61 2.46 4.44 7.83
C LEU A 61 2.90 3.88 9.20
N SER A 62 3.97 3.08 9.24
CA SER A 62 4.51 2.51 10.47
C SER A 62 5.11 3.57 11.41
N GLN A 63 5.67 4.65 10.84
CA GLN A 63 6.16 5.78 11.63
C GLN A 63 5.01 6.56 12.28
N ILE A 64 3.85 6.67 11.60
CA ILE A 64 2.66 7.37 12.12
C ILE A 64 1.94 6.54 13.19
N VAL A 65 1.83 5.22 12.99
CA VAL A 65 1.15 4.31 13.92
C VAL A 65 2.07 3.14 14.31
N PRO A 66 2.99 3.33 15.28
CA PRO A 66 4.00 2.32 15.63
C PRO A 66 3.43 1.03 16.25
N SER A 67 2.18 1.07 16.70
CA SER A 67 1.51 -0.10 17.30
C SER A 67 0.97 -1.10 16.28
N ALA A 68 0.90 -0.73 15.00
CA ALA A 68 0.52 -1.63 13.93
C ALA A 68 1.70 -2.50 13.50
N ARG A 69 1.45 -3.77 13.17
CA ARG A 69 2.50 -4.72 12.76
C ARG A 69 2.55 -4.84 11.25
N VAL A 70 3.74 -4.69 10.70
CA VAL A 70 4.01 -4.88 9.26
C VAL A 70 5.23 -5.77 9.08
N ILE A 71 5.18 -6.63 8.06
CA ILE A 71 6.28 -7.44 7.56
C ILE A 71 6.56 -6.94 6.15
N LEU A 72 7.73 -6.35 5.96
CA LEU A 72 8.18 -5.82 4.68
C LEU A 72 9.08 -6.84 3.99
N TYR A 73 8.80 -7.16 2.74
CA TYR A 73 9.71 -7.96 1.91
C TYR A 73 10.13 -7.17 0.68
N ARG A 74 11.35 -7.42 0.23
CA ARG A 74 11.87 -6.92 -1.05
C ARG A 74 12.40 -8.13 -1.80
N VAL A 75 11.92 -8.33 -3.02
CA VAL A 75 12.52 -9.33 -3.91
C VAL A 75 13.85 -8.73 -4.39
N PRO A 76 15.00 -9.37 -4.12
CA PRO A 76 16.25 -8.93 -4.72
C PRO A 76 16.14 -9.06 -6.24
N LEU A 77 16.56 -8.01 -6.95
CA LEU A 77 16.65 -7.98 -8.42
C LEU A 77 17.83 -8.83 -8.90
#